data_AF-A0A2V9RHI3-F1
#
_entry.id   AF-A0A2V9RHI3-F1
#
_cell.length_a   1.000
_cell.length_b   1.000
_cell.length_c   1.000
_cell.angle_alpha   90.00
_cell.angle_beta   90.00
_cell.angle_gamma   90.00
#
_symmetry.space_group_name_H-M   'P 1'
#
loop_
_entity.id
_entity.type
_entity.pdbx_description
1 polymer ?
#
loop_
_entity_poly.entity_id
_entity_poly.type
_entity_poly.pdbx_seq_one_letter_code
_entity_poly.pdbx_strand_id
1 'polypeptide(L)'
;MSRKEPAQAAGEVGWKQRNRKTLLPTLTKILLLALLLSAFSSFPSQKRDYLTDEEIEQLREAQEPAERIKLLDEFLKGRLEKARALKSTDPLKEKENKPNPEKNKSKLSHSKKPGSPDSSSKPSDKSTQKSFSDLMGEYLQCLDEISSNVENFSSFKVEPKAYLKSLKYLDQSLEEHRKWVAEISVKLDRSEKGIISEVSEALQELSADVSAGIQKANEEMKELKESKKVKSRQ
;
A
#
# COMPACT_ATOMS: atom_id res chain seq x y z
N MET A 1 -36.59 -40.15 -72.24
CA MET A 1 -35.46 -40.85 -72.88
C MET A 1 -34.27 -40.70 -71.93
N SER A 2 -34.03 -41.67 -71.06
CA SER A 2 -33.17 -42.86 -71.24
C SER A 2 -31.67 -42.59 -71.01
N ARG A 3 -31.20 -43.10 -69.86
CA ARG A 3 -29.86 -43.58 -69.44
C ARG A 3 -28.59 -42.76 -69.78
N LYS A 4 -27.76 -42.53 -68.76
CA LYS A 4 -26.64 -43.43 -68.38
C LYS A 4 -25.87 -42.87 -67.15
N GLU A 5 -25.79 -43.68 -66.10
CA GLU A 5 -24.59 -43.78 -65.24
C GLU A 5 -23.40 -44.31 -66.08
N PRO A 6 -22.09 -44.15 -65.72
CA PRO A 6 -21.56 -44.39 -64.36
C PRO A 6 -20.28 -43.61 -63.93
N ALA A 7 -19.85 -43.90 -62.69
CA ALA A 7 -18.49 -44.38 -62.33
C ALA A 7 -17.81 -43.63 -61.17
N GLN A 8 -17.51 -44.43 -60.15
CA GLN A 8 -16.72 -44.13 -58.96
C GLN A 8 -15.26 -43.80 -59.32
N ALA A 9 -14.65 -42.89 -58.57
CA ALA A 9 -13.20 -42.84 -58.39
C ALA A 9 -12.90 -42.62 -56.90
N ALA A 10 -12.37 -43.68 -56.27
CA ALA A 10 -11.83 -43.67 -54.93
C ALA A 10 -10.54 -42.85 -54.90
N GLY A 11 -10.46 -41.86 -54.01
CA GLY A 11 -9.25 -41.12 -53.68
C GLY A 11 -8.80 -41.50 -52.27
N GLU A 12 -7.68 -42.20 -52.18
CA GLU A 12 -7.05 -42.70 -50.96
C GLU A 12 -6.74 -41.61 -49.93
N VAL A 13 -7.03 -41.92 -48.67
CA VAL A 13 -6.70 -41.09 -47.51
C VAL A 13 -5.32 -41.48 -47.01
N GLY A 14 -4.28 -40.81 -47.49
CA GLY A 14 -2.91 -40.98 -47.02
C GLY A 14 -2.68 -40.33 -45.65
N TRP A 15 -2.97 -41.03 -44.56
CA TRP A 15 -2.59 -40.59 -43.20
C TRP A 15 -1.09 -40.79 -43.00
N LYS A 16 -0.31 -39.74 -43.25
CA LYS A 16 1.09 -39.65 -42.85
C LYS A 16 1.22 -39.88 -41.33
N GLN A 17 1.75 -41.03 -40.96
CA GLN A 17 2.19 -41.37 -39.62
C GLN A 17 3.38 -40.46 -39.24
N ARG A 18 3.07 -39.27 -38.71
CA ARG A 18 4.09 -38.33 -38.21
C ARG A 18 4.58 -38.79 -36.83
N ASN A 19 5.90 -38.95 -36.74
CA ASN A 19 6.71 -39.30 -35.57
C ASN A 19 6.21 -38.67 -34.26
N ARG A 20 5.57 -39.48 -33.41
CA ARG A 20 5.16 -39.09 -32.04
C ARG A 20 6.29 -39.10 -31.01
N LYS A 21 7.52 -39.48 -31.40
CA LYS A 21 8.63 -39.71 -30.46
C LYS A 21 9.40 -38.45 -30.04
N THR A 22 9.11 -37.28 -30.63
CA THR A 22 9.82 -36.02 -30.32
C THR A 22 8.96 -34.97 -29.60
N LEU A 23 7.64 -35.18 -29.47
CA LEU A 23 6.72 -34.21 -28.85
C LEU A 23 6.57 -34.36 -27.34
N LEU A 24 6.79 -35.55 -26.79
CA LEU A 24 6.77 -35.76 -25.33
C LEU A 24 7.88 -34.97 -24.60
N PRO A 25 9.17 -35.03 -25.00
CA PRO A 25 10.24 -34.41 -24.22
C PRO A 25 10.25 -32.87 -24.27
N THR A 26 9.62 -32.25 -25.28
CA THR A 26 9.52 -30.79 -25.38
C THR A 26 8.42 -30.25 -24.48
N LEU A 27 7.27 -30.94 -24.37
CA LEU A 27 6.18 -30.55 -23.48
C LEU A 27 6.58 -30.66 -22.00
N THR A 28 7.36 -31.67 -21.61
CA THR A 28 7.84 -31.80 -20.22
C THR A 28 8.78 -30.66 -19.83
N LYS A 29 9.62 -30.19 -20.76
CA LYS A 29 10.53 -29.07 -20.52
C LYS A 29 9.80 -27.75 -20.37
N ILE A 30 8.74 -27.50 -21.15
CA ILE A 30 7.91 -26.30 -21.03
C ILE A 30 7.15 -26.31 -19.69
N LEU A 31 6.62 -27.46 -19.27
CA LEU A 31 5.93 -27.60 -17.99
C LEU A 31 6.87 -27.36 -16.79
N LEU A 32 8.10 -27.89 -16.85
CA LEU A 32 9.13 -27.65 -15.83
C LEU A 32 9.56 -26.19 -15.78
N LEU A 33 9.68 -25.53 -16.93
CA LEU A 33 10.02 -24.10 -16.98
C LEU A 33 8.89 -23.24 -16.42
N ALA A 34 7.62 -23.56 -16.73
CA ALA A 34 6.46 -22.86 -16.17
C ALA A 34 6.36 -23.03 -14.64
N LEU A 35 6.66 -24.23 -14.11
CA LEU A 35 6.69 -24.47 -12.66
C LEU A 35 7.82 -23.71 -11.96
N LEU A 36 9.00 -23.61 -12.59
CA LEU A 36 10.12 -22.83 -12.06
C LEU A 36 9.83 -21.33 -12.07
N LEU A 37 9.10 -20.82 -13.07
CA LEU A 37 8.67 -19.42 -13.15
C LEU A 37 7.62 -19.06 -12.08
N SER A 38 6.73 -19.98 -11.70
CA SER A 38 5.75 -19.74 -10.62
C SER A 38 6.36 -19.70 -9.21
N ALA A 39 7.58 -20.22 -9.03
CA ALA A 39 8.23 -20.26 -7.72
C ALA A 39 8.92 -18.93 -7.33
N PHE A 40 9.10 -17.99 -8.27
CA PHE A 40 9.72 -16.68 -7.99
C PHE A 40 8.71 -15.59 -7.59
N SER A 41 7.41 -15.89 -7.60
CA SER A 41 6.34 -14.91 -7.31
C SER A 41 6.01 -14.75 -5.82
N SER A 42 6.68 -15.48 -4.93
CA SER A 42 6.32 -15.56 -3.51
C SER A 42 7.50 -15.24 -2.61
N PHE A 43 8.21 -14.15 -2.88
CA PHE A 43 8.86 -13.44 -1.77
C PHE A 43 7.73 -12.75 -1.01
N PRO A 44 7.34 -13.21 0.20
CA PRO A 44 6.54 -12.37 1.06
C PRO A 44 7.34 -11.09 1.26
N SER A 45 6.85 -9.98 0.73
CA SER A 45 7.33 -8.66 1.12
C SER A 45 7.13 -8.63 2.63
N GLN A 46 8.21 -8.81 3.36
CA GLN A 46 8.22 -8.78 4.81
C GLN A 46 7.84 -7.34 5.14
N LYS A 47 6.53 -7.08 5.32
CA LYS A 47 5.98 -5.77 5.64
C LYS A 47 6.76 -5.33 6.87
N ARG A 48 7.68 -4.37 6.68
CA ARG A 48 8.35 -3.76 7.82
C ARG A 48 7.27 -3.09 8.63
N ASP A 49 7.36 -3.16 9.96
CA ASP A 49 6.45 -2.43 10.82
C ASP A 49 6.54 -0.94 10.48
N TYR A 50 5.56 -0.48 9.71
CA TYR A 50 5.49 0.88 9.19
C TYR A 50 4.86 1.81 10.22
N LEU A 51 4.11 1.25 11.18
CA LEU A 51 3.61 1.91 12.36
C LEU A 51 4.64 1.82 13.48
N THR A 52 4.80 2.90 14.22
CA THR A 52 5.56 2.92 15.47
C THR A 52 4.78 2.25 16.59
N ASP A 53 5.46 1.79 17.65
CA ASP A 53 4.80 1.19 18.82
C ASP A 53 3.73 2.11 19.42
N GLU A 54 4.00 3.42 19.44
CA GLU A 54 3.06 4.45 19.87
C GLU A 54 1.83 4.55 18.96
N GLU A 55 2.03 4.55 17.64
CA GLU A 55 0.91 4.56 16.67
C GLU A 55 0.06 3.28 16.78
N ILE A 56 0.70 2.14 17.05
CA ILE A 56 0.00 0.86 17.29
C ILE A 56 -0.83 0.96 18.57
N GLU A 57 -0.28 1.51 19.64
CA GLU A 57 -1.00 1.65 20.90
C GLU A 57 -2.19 2.62 20.75
N GLN A 58 -2.00 3.75 20.06
CA GLN A 58 -3.10 4.66 19.73
C GLN A 58 -4.21 3.98 18.92
N LEU A 59 -3.86 3.11 17.96
CA LEU A 59 -4.86 2.32 17.24
C LEU A 59 -5.52 1.24 18.10
N ARG A 60 -4.85 0.71 19.13
CA ARG A 60 -5.49 -0.20 20.09
C ARG A 60 -6.45 0.53 21.01
N GLU A 61 -6.18 1.78 21.35
CA GLU A 61 -7.07 2.60 22.16
C GLU A 61 -8.30 3.08 21.35
N ALA A 62 -8.12 3.40 20.07
CA ALA A 62 -9.21 3.80 19.18
C ALA A 62 -10.05 2.60 18.70
N GLN A 63 -10.99 2.20 19.54
CA GLN A 63 -11.94 1.13 19.26
C GLN A 63 -13.10 1.57 18.36
N GLU A 64 -13.46 2.85 18.39
CA GLU A 64 -14.56 3.37 17.58
C GLU A 64 -14.12 3.61 16.12
N PRO A 65 -14.89 3.16 15.11
CA PRO A 65 -14.54 3.31 13.70
C PRO A 65 -14.19 4.74 13.29
N ALA A 66 -14.95 5.72 13.79
CA ALA A 66 -14.74 7.12 13.46
C ALA A 66 -13.39 7.64 13.99
N GLU A 67 -13.01 7.22 15.20
CA GLU A 67 -11.74 7.61 15.82
C GLU A 67 -10.57 6.92 15.13
N ARG A 68 -10.72 5.64 14.81
CA ARG A 68 -9.69 4.88 14.11
C ARG A 68 -9.39 5.44 12.72
N ILE A 69 -10.42 5.77 11.94
CA ILE A 69 -10.26 6.43 10.63
C ILE A 69 -9.55 7.78 10.78
N LYS A 70 -9.90 8.56 11.82
CA LYS A 70 -9.26 9.85 12.08
C LYS A 70 -7.77 9.69 12.41
N LEU A 71 -7.40 8.74 13.26
CA LEU A 71 -5.99 8.49 13.61
C LEU A 71 -5.18 8.03 12.40
N LEU A 72 -5.72 7.10 11.60
CA LEU A 72 -5.04 6.65 10.38
C LEU A 72 -4.83 7.80 9.38
N ASP A 73 -5.80 8.72 9.25
CA ASP A 73 -5.64 9.93 8.44
C ASP A 73 -4.52 10.84 8.99
N GLU A 74 -4.41 11.01 10.31
CA GLU A 74 -3.30 11.75 10.95
C GLU A 74 -1.93 11.11 10.68
N PHE A 75 -1.85 9.79 10.75
CA PHE A 75 -0.64 9.01 10.44
C PHE A 75 -0.23 9.15 8.98
N LEU A 76 -1.21 9.12 8.08
CA LEU A 76 -1.03 9.29 6.65
C LEU A 76 -0.50 10.70 6.34
N LYS A 77 -1.09 11.74 6.95
CA LYS A 77 -0.63 13.13 6.84
C LYS A 77 0.81 13.30 7.32
N GLY A 78 1.14 12.76 8.49
CA GLY A 78 2.50 12.87 9.03
C GLY A 78 3.56 12.24 8.12
N ARG A 79 3.24 11.13 7.46
CA ARG A 79 4.13 10.50 6.44
C ARG A 79 4.28 11.39 5.21
N LEU A 80 3.18 11.97 4.72
CA LEU A 80 3.19 12.87 3.57
C LEU A 80 3.98 14.16 3.83
N GLU A 81 3.85 14.74 5.02
CA GLU A 81 4.60 15.95 5.43
C GLU A 81 6.11 15.70 5.47
N LYS A 82 6.54 14.54 6.00
CA LYS A 82 7.95 14.13 5.96
C LYS A 82 8.44 14.00 4.52
N ALA A 83 7.65 13.38 3.64
CA ALA A 83 7.99 13.24 2.22
C ALA A 83 8.06 14.59 1.50
N ARG A 84 7.13 15.52 1.82
CA ARG A 84 7.15 16.91 1.36
C ARG A 84 8.44 17.61 1.75
N ALA A 85 8.85 17.51 3.01
CA ALA A 85 10.06 18.15 3.51
C ALA A 85 11.32 17.68 2.77
N LEU A 86 11.42 16.39 2.43
CA LEU A 86 12.54 15.87 1.65
C LEU A 86 12.62 16.44 0.23
N LYS A 87 11.48 16.80 -0.37
CA LYS A 87 11.41 17.32 -1.75
C LYS A 87 11.35 18.83 -1.85
N SER A 88 10.99 19.53 -0.78
CA SER A 88 11.03 21.00 -0.71
C SER A 88 12.41 21.56 -0.40
N THR A 89 13.38 20.73 -0.02
CA THR A 89 14.73 21.19 0.32
C THR A 89 15.48 21.55 -0.96
N ASP A 90 15.46 22.84 -1.30
CA ASP A 90 16.24 23.45 -2.36
C ASP A 90 17.75 23.23 -2.07
N PRO A 91 18.55 22.61 -2.97
CA PRO A 91 19.94 22.21 -2.70
C PRO A 91 20.91 23.38 -2.45
N LEU A 92 20.44 24.63 -2.47
CA LEU A 92 21.27 25.82 -2.25
C LEU A 92 21.39 26.24 -0.78
N LYS A 93 20.63 25.66 0.16
CA LYS A 93 20.69 26.03 1.59
C LYS A 93 21.43 25.04 2.50
N GLU A 94 21.87 23.89 2.00
CA GLU A 94 22.54 22.87 2.82
C GLU A 94 24.06 23.06 2.96
N LYS A 95 24.65 24.10 2.35
CA LYS A 95 26.09 24.41 2.48
C LYS A 95 26.48 25.23 3.72
N GLU A 96 25.54 25.67 4.55
CA GLU A 96 25.86 26.56 5.68
C GLU A 96 25.91 25.88 7.05
N ASN A 97 25.57 24.59 7.17
CA ASN A 97 25.62 23.87 8.46
C ASN A 97 26.32 22.49 8.36
N LYS A 98 27.59 22.49 7.97
CA LYS A 98 28.51 21.42 8.36
C LYS A 98 29.38 21.92 9.53
N PRO A 99 29.19 21.43 10.77
CA PRO A 99 30.18 21.65 11.81
C PRO A 99 31.48 20.90 11.45
N ASN A 100 32.54 21.69 11.32
CA ASN A 100 33.90 21.29 11.01
C ASN A 100 34.45 20.27 12.05
N PRO A 101 34.96 19.09 11.66
CA PRO A 101 35.60 18.17 12.58
C PRO A 101 37.12 18.32 12.52
N GLU A 102 37.72 19.23 13.30
CA GLU A 102 39.16 19.13 13.60
C GLU A 102 39.53 19.55 15.03
N LYS A 103 39.99 18.53 15.77
CA LYS A 103 41.15 18.50 16.69
C LYS A 103 41.18 19.49 17.87
N ASN A 104 41.16 18.93 19.08
CA ASN A 104 42.44 18.72 19.78
C ASN A 104 42.38 17.71 20.93
N LYS A 105 43.45 16.90 20.98
CA LYS A 105 43.76 15.83 21.93
C LYS A 105 44.36 16.40 23.23
N SER A 106 44.05 15.77 24.37
CA SER A 106 44.93 15.41 25.51
C SER A 106 44.04 15.18 26.75
N LYS A 107 44.26 14.28 27.71
CA LYS A 107 45.27 13.24 28.01
C LYS A 107 44.67 12.30 29.08
N LEU A 108 44.93 10.99 28.91
CA LEU A 108 45.18 9.89 29.87
C LEU A 108 44.82 9.99 31.38
N SER A 109 44.07 9.00 31.90
CA SER A 109 44.46 8.05 32.98
C SER A 109 43.28 7.10 33.30
N HIS A 110 43.30 5.83 32.90
CA HIS A 110 43.73 4.63 33.66
C HIS A 110 43.02 4.41 35.01
N SER A 111 42.05 3.47 35.05
CA SER A 111 41.89 2.44 36.11
C SER A 111 40.78 1.41 35.82
N LYS A 112 41.22 0.16 35.61
CA LYS A 112 40.67 -1.19 35.89
C LYS A 112 39.13 -1.47 36.00
N LYS A 113 38.69 -2.45 35.19
CA LYS A 113 37.54 -3.39 35.35
C LYS A 113 37.78 -4.38 36.53
N PRO A 114 36.86 -5.29 36.98
CA PRO A 114 35.62 -5.79 36.34
C PRO A 114 34.37 -6.03 37.25
N GLY A 115 33.20 -6.19 36.64
CA GLY A 115 32.00 -6.78 37.24
C GLY A 115 30.79 -6.71 36.29
N SER A 116 30.39 -7.84 35.70
CA SER A 116 29.13 -8.03 34.94
C SER A 116 27.96 -8.36 35.90
N PRO A 117 26.68 -8.45 35.49
CA PRO A 117 26.08 -8.29 34.16
C PRO A 117 24.88 -7.31 34.13
N ASP A 118 24.73 -6.56 33.04
CA ASP A 118 23.40 -6.12 32.63
C ASP A 118 23.42 -5.93 31.10
N SER A 119 22.92 -6.92 30.38
CA SER A 119 22.75 -6.86 28.93
C SER A 119 21.46 -6.11 28.59
N SER A 120 21.42 -4.83 28.94
CA SER A 120 20.50 -3.83 28.39
C SER A 120 21.22 -3.09 27.26
N SER A 121 21.42 -3.75 26.12
CA SER A 121 21.92 -3.06 24.92
C SER A 121 20.76 -2.44 24.15
N LYS A 122 20.46 -1.19 24.53
CA LYS A 122 20.24 0.00 23.67
C LYS A 122 19.56 -0.21 22.30
N PRO A 123 18.43 0.45 22.00
CA PRO A 123 18.08 0.71 20.61
C PRO A 123 19.14 1.67 20.06
N SER A 124 19.75 1.29 18.94
CA SER A 124 20.68 2.15 18.23
C SER A 124 19.90 3.29 17.59
N ASP A 125 19.77 4.42 18.28
CA ASP A 125 19.40 5.72 17.70
C ASP A 125 20.54 6.24 16.81
N LYS A 126 20.77 5.53 15.70
CA LYS A 126 21.23 6.18 14.49
C LYS A 126 19.97 6.47 13.71
N SER A 127 19.42 7.69 13.86
CA SER A 127 18.32 8.19 13.04
C SER A 127 18.77 8.23 11.59
N THR A 128 18.69 7.09 10.93
CA THR A 128 18.89 7.00 9.48
C THR A 128 17.67 7.69 8.90
N GLN A 129 17.87 8.90 8.40
CA GLN A 129 16.83 9.67 7.74
C GLN A 129 16.24 8.80 6.62
N LYS A 130 14.94 8.48 6.74
CA LYS A 130 14.23 7.64 5.76
C LYS A 130 14.29 8.28 4.39
N SER A 131 14.46 7.47 3.34
CA SER A 131 14.42 7.98 1.98
C SER A 131 12.99 8.36 1.58
N PHE A 132 12.83 9.12 0.50
CA PHE A 132 11.51 9.41 -0.07
C PHE A 132 10.73 8.13 -0.42
N SER A 133 11.43 7.15 -1.01
CA SER A 133 10.81 5.87 -1.36
C SER A 133 10.39 5.07 -0.12
N ASP A 134 11.18 5.08 0.95
CA ASP A 134 10.78 4.43 2.21
C ASP A 134 9.51 5.08 2.78
N LEU A 135 9.44 6.41 2.81
CA LEU A 135 8.26 7.13 3.29
C LEU A 135 7.02 6.88 2.43
N MET A 136 7.15 6.84 1.11
CA MET A 136 6.04 6.49 0.22
C MET A 136 5.62 5.02 0.35
N GLY A 137 6.56 4.12 0.65
CA GLY A 137 6.26 2.73 0.95
C GLY A 137 5.49 2.56 2.26
N GLU A 138 5.81 3.35 3.28
CA GLU A 138 5.03 3.41 4.53
C GLU A 138 3.67 4.09 4.32
N TYR A 139 3.60 5.07 3.43
CA TYR A 139 2.37 5.74 3.06
C TYR A 139 1.38 4.78 2.38
N LEU A 140 1.86 3.97 1.42
CA LEU A 140 1.07 2.91 0.77
C LEU A 140 0.50 1.92 1.78
N GLN A 141 1.33 1.42 2.71
CA GLN A 141 0.85 0.51 3.75
C GLN A 141 -0.21 1.16 4.67
N CYS A 142 -0.09 2.46 4.92
CA CYS A 142 -1.10 3.20 5.66
C CYS A 142 -2.41 3.36 4.86
N LEU A 143 -2.35 3.55 3.53
CA LEU A 143 -3.53 3.56 2.68
C LEU A 143 -4.26 2.21 2.69
N ASP A 144 -3.52 1.11 2.58
CA ASP A 144 -4.08 -0.26 2.63
C ASP A 144 -4.82 -0.52 3.95
N GLU A 145 -4.24 -0.07 5.07
CA GLU A 145 -4.89 -0.17 6.38
C GLU A 145 -6.17 0.66 6.44
N ILE A 146 -6.15 1.90 5.90
CA ILE A 146 -7.38 2.72 5.83
C ILE A 146 -8.44 2.04 4.97
N SER A 147 -8.08 1.53 3.78
CA SER A 147 -9.01 0.80 2.90
C SER A 147 -9.64 -0.38 3.64
N SER A 148 -8.83 -1.23 4.26
CA SER A 148 -9.29 -2.38 5.05
C SER A 148 -10.25 -1.95 6.17
N ASN A 149 -9.98 -0.84 6.85
CA ASN A 149 -10.86 -0.32 7.91
C ASN A 149 -12.17 0.26 7.35
N VAL A 150 -12.14 0.99 6.23
CA VAL A 150 -13.33 1.52 5.56
C VAL A 150 -14.24 0.36 5.13
N GLU A 151 -13.69 -0.67 4.50
CA GLU A 151 -14.43 -1.86 4.09
C GLU A 151 -15.02 -2.59 5.29
N ASN A 152 -14.21 -2.89 6.31
CA ASN A 152 -14.67 -3.62 7.49
C ASN A 152 -15.79 -2.87 8.21
N PHE A 153 -15.62 -1.58 8.48
CA PHE A 153 -16.60 -0.78 9.22
C PHE A 153 -17.89 -0.54 8.46
N SER A 154 -17.88 -0.67 7.13
CA SER A 154 -19.12 -0.66 6.36
C SER A 154 -20.07 -1.81 6.76
N SER A 155 -19.57 -2.91 7.33
CA SER A 155 -20.39 -4.07 7.72
C SER A 155 -20.90 -4.01 9.17
N PHE A 156 -20.34 -3.15 10.01
CA PHE A 156 -20.69 -3.06 11.42
C PHE A 156 -21.78 -2.03 11.68
N LYS A 157 -22.49 -2.19 12.80
CA LYS A 157 -23.47 -1.21 13.26
C LYS A 157 -22.74 -0.04 13.96
N VAL A 158 -22.28 0.92 13.17
CA VAL A 158 -21.53 2.09 13.64
C VAL A 158 -22.48 3.24 14.00
N GLU A 159 -22.05 4.17 14.86
CA GLU A 159 -22.73 5.46 15.00
C GLU A 159 -22.57 6.26 13.69
N PRO A 160 -23.65 6.43 12.90
CA PRO A 160 -23.50 6.79 11.51
C PRO A 160 -23.14 8.27 11.32
N LYS A 161 -23.36 9.14 12.32
CA LYS A 161 -23.01 10.56 12.21
C LYS A 161 -21.52 10.81 12.37
N ALA A 162 -20.90 10.27 13.41
CA ALA A 162 -19.48 10.39 13.68
C ALA A 162 -18.68 9.73 12.55
N TYR A 163 -19.10 8.53 12.14
CA TYR A 163 -18.44 7.83 11.05
C TYR A 163 -18.57 8.55 9.71
N LEU A 164 -19.76 9.06 9.36
CA LEU A 164 -19.92 9.91 8.17
C LEU A 164 -19.03 11.15 8.23
N LYS A 165 -18.90 11.76 9.42
CA LYS A 165 -18.04 12.94 9.60
C LYS A 165 -16.57 12.60 9.39
N SER A 166 -16.08 11.48 9.93
CA SER A 166 -14.69 11.05 9.74
C SER A 166 -14.41 10.71 8.27
N LEU A 167 -15.32 10.01 7.60
CA LEU A 167 -15.17 9.68 6.17
C LEU A 167 -15.09 10.95 5.29
N LYS A 168 -15.90 11.98 5.57
CA LYS A 168 -15.84 13.25 4.83
C LYS A 168 -14.51 13.99 5.03
N TYR A 169 -13.95 13.94 6.23
CA TYR A 169 -12.63 14.53 6.46
C TYR A 169 -11.53 13.74 5.75
N LEU A 170 -11.60 12.41 5.77
CA LEU A 170 -10.69 11.55 5.03
C LEU A 170 -10.77 11.85 3.53
N ASP A 171 -11.97 11.92 2.95
CA ASP A 171 -12.17 12.23 1.52
C ASP A 171 -11.52 13.58 1.12
N GLN A 172 -11.73 14.62 1.94
CA GLN A 172 -11.07 15.90 1.74
C GLN A 172 -9.53 15.78 1.78
N SER A 173 -9.00 15.03 2.75
CA SER A 173 -7.55 14.84 2.85
C SER A 173 -6.98 14.07 1.66
N LEU A 174 -7.67 13.02 1.20
CA LEU A 174 -7.24 12.24 0.04
C LEU A 174 -7.20 13.09 -1.23
N GLU A 175 -8.12 14.04 -1.39
CA GLU A 175 -8.08 15.00 -2.50
C GLU A 175 -6.86 15.93 -2.43
N GLU A 176 -6.52 16.42 -1.24
CA GLU A 176 -5.30 17.22 -1.03
C GLU A 176 -4.03 16.40 -1.31
N HIS A 177 -4.04 15.12 -0.91
CA HIS A 177 -2.95 14.19 -1.16
C HIS A 177 -2.78 13.92 -2.67
N ARG A 178 -3.86 13.65 -3.40
CA ARG A 178 -3.85 13.47 -4.86
C ARG A 178 -3.28 14.66 -5.59
N LYS A 179 -3.71 15.88 -5.22
CA LYS A 179 -3.17 17.13 -5.80
C LYS A 179 -1.66 17.22 -5.63
N TRP A 180 -1.18 16.94 -4.42
CA TRP A 180 0.24 16.96 -4.15
C TRP A 180 1.00 15.86 -4.90
N VAL A 181 0.45 14.64 -4.97
CA VAL A 181 1.04 13.51 -5.71
C VAL A 181 1.15 13.85 -7.20
N ALA A 182 0.12 14.44 -7.80
CA ALA A 182 0.16 14.91 -9.18
C ALA A 182 1.23 15.99 -9.37
N GLU A 183 1.32 16.97 -8.46
CA GLU A 183 2.32 18.03 -8.52
C GLU A 183 3.76 17.51 -8.37
N ILE A 184 4.00 16.57 -7.46
CA ILE A 184 5.35 16.06 -7.23
C ILE A 184 5.78 15.10 -8.35
N SER A 185 4.86 14.36 -8.97
CA SER A 185 5.15 13.37 -10.02
C SER A 185 5.98 13.95 -11.19
N VAL A 186 5.80 15.23 -11.52
CA VAL A 186 6.54 15.89 -12.60
C VAL A 186 7.97 16.28 -12.21
N LYS A 187 8.25 16.39 -10.90
CA LYS A 187 9.53 16.82 -10.32
C LYS A 187 10.44 15.64 -9.95
N LEU A 188 9.91 14.42 -9.95
CA LEU A 188 10.63 13.22 -9.50
C LEU A 188 11.48 12.59 -10.60
N ASP A 189 12.52 11.87 -10.19
CA ASP A 189 13.33 11.08 -11.09
C ASP A 189 12.65 9.76 -11.52
N ARG A 190 13.27 9.02 -12.44
CA ARG A 190 12.69 7.78 -12.98
C ARG A 190 12.52 6.69 -11.90
N SER A 191 13.38 6.67 -10.88
CA SER A 191 13.32 5.66 -9.82
C SER A 191 12.15 5.92 -8.84
N GLU A 192 11.83 7.19 -8.60
CA GLU A 192 10.76 7.59 -7.67
C GLU A 192 9.39 7.69 -8.35
N LYS A 193 9.34 7.82 -9.69
CA LYS A 193 8.08 7.82 -10.43
C LYS A 193 7.29 6.52 -10.32
N GLY A 194 7.97 5.38 -10.14
CA GLY A 194 7.32 4.08 -9.96
C GLY A 194 6.43 4.09 -8.71
N ILE A 195 7.04 4.37 -7.56
CA ILE A 195 6.32 4.37 -6.28
C ILE A 195 5.24 5.45 -6.20
N ILE A 196 5.45 6.61 -6.84
CA ILE A 196 4.41 7.65 -6.91
C ILE A 196 3.24 7.27 -7.82
N SER A 197 3.47 6.49 -8.88
CA SER A 197 2.38 5.94 -9.68
C SER A 197 1.52 4.98 -8.85
N GLU A 198 2.16 4.10 -8.07
CA GLU A 198 1.46 3.18 -7.15
C GLU A 198 0.66 3.97 -6.09
N VAL A 199 1.26 5.00 -5.49
CA VAL A 199 0.56 5.89 -4.55
C VAL A 199 -0.65 6.57 -5.19
N SER A 200 -0.51 7.04 -6.44
CA SER A 200 -1.60 7.70 -7.15
C SER A 200 -2.77 6.74 -7.42
N GLU A 201 -2.49 5.49 -7.77
CA GLU A 201 -3.49 4.45 -8.00
C GLU A 201 -4.20 4.08 -6.70
N ALA A 202 -3.45 3.80 -5.64
CA ALA A 202 -4.00 3.50 -4.32
C ALA A 202 -4.86 4.65 -3.76
N LEU A 203 -4.45 5.91 -3.98
CA LEU A 203 -5.25 7.08 -3.60
C LEU A 203 -6.56 7.20 -4.39
N GLN A 204 -6.58 6.75 -5.65
CA GLN A 204 -7.78 6.79 -6.47
C GLN A 204 -8.77 5.69 -6.04
N GLU A 205 -8.27 4.48 -5.80
CA GLU A 205 -9.05 3.35 -5.28
C GLU A 205 -9.67 3.67 -3.93
N LEU A 206 -8.85 4.07 -2.95
CA LEU A 206 -9.34 4.41 -1.61
C LEU A 206 -10.37 5.55 -1.63
N SER A 207 -10.22 6.53 -2.53
CA SER A 207 -11.23 7.60 -2.66
C SER A 207 -12.57 7.10 -3.13
N ALA A 208 -12.58 6.11 -4.03
CA ALA A 208 -13.80 5.49 -4.51
C ALA A 208 -14.48 4.73 -3.37
N ASP A 209 -13.71 3.99 -2.57
CA ASP A 209 -14.23 3.26 -1.40
C ASP A 209 -14.79 4.20 -0.34
N VAL A 210 -14.06 5.28 -0.02
CA VAL A 210 -14.52 6.30 0.92
C VAL A 210 -15.79 6.98 0.40
N SER A 211 -15.86 7.28 -0.90
CA SER A 211 -17.06 7.86 -1.52
C SER A 211 -18.27 6.91 -1.41
N ALA A 212 -18.08 5.62 -1.65
CA ALA A 212 -19.12 4.61 -1.48
C ALA A 212 -19.54 4.49 0.00
N GLY A 213 -18.59 4.51 0.93
CA GLY A 213 -18.85 4.54 2.38
C GLY A 213 -19.66 5.76 2.81
N ILE A 214 -19.36 6.94 2.26
CA ILE A 214 -20.12 8.18 2.50
C ILE A 214 -21.55 8.03 1.99
N GLN A 215 -21.77 7.48 0.79
CA GLN A 215 -23.11 7.27 0.25
C GLN A 215 -23.93 6.35 1.16
N LYS A 216 -23.36 5.20 1.53
CA LYS A 216 -23.99 4.23 2.42
C LYS A 216 -24.36 4.84 3.78
N ALA A 217 -23.44 5.54 4.42
CA ALA A 217 -23.69 6.17 5.72
C ALA A 217 -24.78 7.27 5.64
N ASN A 218 -24.91 7.97 4.51
CA ASN A 218 -26.01 8.91 4.29
C ASN A 218 -27.37 8.21 4.15
N GLU A 219 -27.43 7.05 3.48
CA GLU A 219 -28.64 6.25 3.35
C GLU A 219 -29.13 5.75 4.71
N GLU A 220 -28.23 5.15 5.51
CA GLU A 220 -28.55 4.71 6.88
C GLU A 220 -29.06 5.87 7.75
N MET A 221 -28.44 7.05 7.63
CA MET A 221 -28.88 8.27 8.30
C MET A 221 -30.30 8.71 7.89
N LYS A 222 -30.69 8.48 6.63
CA LYS A 222 -32.03 8.80 6.14
C LYS A 222 -33.05 7.81 6.70
N GLU A 223 -32.76 6.51 6.64
CA GLU A 223 -33.63 5.45 7.18
C GLU A 223 -33.89 5.62 8.68
N LEU A 224 -32.86 6.02 9.45
CA LEU A 224 -33.00 6.30 10.88
C LEU A 224 -33.93 7.49 11.16
N LYS A 225 -33.90 8.53 10.32
CA LYS A 225 -34.79 9.69 10.46
C LYS A 225 -36.24 9.31 10.12
N GLU A 226 -36.45 8.53 9.07
CA GLU A 226 -37.76 8.05 8.66
C GLU A 226 -38.37 7.12 9.72
N SER A 227 -37.59 6.18 10.24
CA SER A 227 -38.01 5.26 11.31
C SER A 227 -38.43 5.99 12.59
N LYS A 228 -37.71 7.05 12.97
CA LYS A 228 -38.07 7.90 14.13
C LYS A 228 -39.38 8.66 13.92
N LYS A 229 -39.62 9.15 12.69
CA LYS A 229 -40.85 9.88 12.33
C LYS A 229 -42.09 8.98 12.34
N VAL A 230 -41.95 7.70 11.97
CA VAL A 230 -43.03 6.72 12.03
C VAL A 230 -43.36 6.39 13.49
N LYS A 231 -42.35 6.12 14.33
CA LYS A 231 -42.54 5.85 15.77
C LYS A 231 -43.17 7.01 16.54
N SER A 232 -42.92 8.27 16.16
CA SER A 232 -43.54 9.42 16.83
C SER A 232 -45.01 9.66 16.43
N ARG A 233 -45.54 8.91 15.46
CA ARG A 233 -46.92 9.02 14.97
C ARG A 233 -47.83 7.88 15.46
N GLN A 234 -47.25 6.85 16.06
CA GLN A 234 -47.96 5.75 16.74
C GLN A 234 -48.06 6.07 18.23
#